data_AF-A0A923B7U8-F1
#
_entry.id   AF-A0A923B7U8-F1
#
_cell.length_a   1.000
_cell.length_b   1.000
_cell.length_c   1.000
_cell.angle_alpha   90.00
_cell.angle_beta   90.00
_cell.angle_gamma   90.00
#
_symmetry.space_group_name_H-M   'P 1'
#
loop_
_entity.id
_entity.type
_entity.pdbx_description
1 polymer ?
#
loop_
_entity_poly.entity_id
_entity_poly.type
_entity_poly.pdbx_seq_one_letter_code
_entity_poly.pdbx_strand_id
1 'polypeptide(L)'
;MLGKLETDARRTGMTGAEIDVALEGRSFEARTSAALAYACAIKAARVDLVADARNRAYVFGLSDEELEAVAQRTRQIIGSVAP
;
A
#
# COMPACT_ATOMS: atom_id res chain seq x y z
N MET A 1 15.09 -9.37 7.48
CA MET A 1 15.55 -7.96 7.46
C MET A 1 14.96 -7.11 8.58
N LEU A 2 13.76 -7.43 9.11
CA LEU A 2 13.11 -6.74 10.25
C LEU A 2 13.92 -6.76 11.55
N GLY A 3 14.54 -7.88 11.92
CA GLY A 3 15.26 -8.00 13.21
C GLY A 3 16.44 -7.02 13.40
N LYS A 4 17.06 -6.54 12.31
CA LYS A 4 18.15 -5.55 12.39
C LYS A 4 17.64 -4.16 12.73
N LEU A 5 16.54 -3.74 12.11
CA LEU A 5 15.87 -2.46 12.38
C LEU A 5 15.30 -2.41 13.80
N GLU A 6 14.72 -3.51 14.27
CA GLU A 6 14.22 -3.61 15.64
C GLU A 6 15.35 -3.55 16.68
N THR A 7 16.48 -4.22 16.40
CA THR A 7 17.67 -4.21 17.26
C THR A 7 18.30 -2.81 17.33
N ASP A 8 18.39 -2.09 16.20
CA ASP A 8 18.94 -0.73 16.18
C ASP A 8 18.00 0.28 16.87
N ALA A 9 16.68 0.15 16.74
CA ALA A 9 15.72 1.04 17.40
C ALA A 9 15.70 0.86 18.94
N ARG A 10 15.81 -0.39 19.42
CA ARG A 10 16.02 -0.66 20.86
C ARG A 10 17.33 -0.04 21.36
N ARG A 11 18.38 -0.04 20.52
CA ARG A 11 19.69 0.53 20.86
C ARG A 11 19.69 2.06 20.94
N THR A 12 18.72 2.74 20.33
CA THR A 12 18.53 4.19 20.44
C THR A 12 17.60 4.60 21.59
N GLY A 13 17.17 3.66 22.43
CA GLY A 13 16.34 3.94 23.60
C GLY A 13 14.84 3.96 23.33
N MET A 14 14.39 3.52 22.15
CA MET A 14 12.95 3.37 21.88
C MET A 14 12.40 2.17 22.64
N THR A 15 11.26 2.35 23.29
CA THR A 15 10.49 1.29 23.92
C THR A 15 9.86 0.37 22.88
N GLY A 16 9.51 -0.87 23.26
CA GLY A 16 8.85 -1.80 22.34
C GLY A 16 7.57 -1.21 21.72
N ALA A 17 6.78 -0.48 22.51
CA ALA A 17 5.55 0.17 22.03
C ALA A 17 5.83 1.24 20.96
N GLU A 18 6.89 2.04 21.09
CA GLU A 18 7.26 3.05 20.08
C GLU A 18 7.77 2.40 18.78
N ILE A 19 8.41 1.25 18.88
CA ILE A 19 8.84 0.47 17.72
C ILE A 19 7.63 -0.12 17.00
N ASP A 20 6.67 -0.67 17.74
CA ASP A 20 5.44 -1.24 17.17
C ASP A 20 4.63 -0.16 16.44
N VAL A 21 4.44 1.01 17.04
CA VAL A 21 3.76 2.15 16.40
C VAL A 21 4.48 2.59 15.11
N ALA A 22 5.81 2.64 15.12
CA ALA A 22 6.59 3.01 13.94
C ALA A 22 6.48 1.95 12.82
N LEU A 23 6.46 0.66 13.17
CA LEU A 23 6.28 -0.44 12.22
C LEU A 23 4.87 -0.48 11.64
N GLU A 24 3.85 -0.25 12.46
CA GLU A 24 2.45 -0.15 12.02
C GLU A 24 2.26 1.04 11.08
N GLY A 25 2.80 2.22 11.43
CA GLY A 25 2.75 3.41 10.57
C GLY A 25 3.41 3.17 9.21
N ARG A 26 4.59 2.54 9.18
CA ARG A 26 5.27 2.18 7.93
C ARG A 26 4.49 1.16 7.11
N SER A 27 3.80 0.23 7.78
CA SER A 27 2.94 -0.76 7.11
C SER A 27 1.72 -0.09 6.48
N PHE A 28 1.12 0.90 7.16
CA PHE A 28 0.04 1.72 6.61
C PHE A 28 0.47 2.53 5.39
N GLU A 29 1.62 3.21 5.45
CA GLU A 29 2.15 3.98 4.32
C GLU A 29 2.44 3.10 3.11
N ALA A 30 3.06 1.93 3.33
CA ALA A 30 3.35 0.98 2.26
C ALA A 30 2.08 0.43 1.59
N ARG A 31 1.07 0.06 2.38
CA ARG A 31 -0.25 -0.37 1.88
C ARG A 31 -0.93 0.72 1.06
N THR A 32 -0.96 1.94 1.60
CA THR A 32 -1.56 3.11 0.95
C THR A 32 -0.86 3.44 -0.38
N SER A 33 0.47 3.43 -0.40
CA SER A 33 1.25 3.67 -1.61
C SER A 33 0.96 2.62 -2.70
N ALA A 34 0.88 1.35 -2.32
CA ALA A 34 0.57 0.26 -3.25
C ALA A 34 -0.85 0.37 -3.81
N ALA A 35 -1.84 0.73 -2.98
CA ALA A 35 -3.22 0.98 -3.41
C ALA A 35 -3.30 2.12 -4.42
N LEU A 36 -2.60 3.23 -4.16
CA LEU A 36 -2.55 4.38 -5.07
C LEU A 36 -1.87 4.04 -6.40
N ALA A 37 -0.76 3.29 -6.37
CA ALA A 37 -0.10 2.83 -7.58
C ALA A 37 -1.03 1.96 -8.45
N TYR A 38 -1.83 1.09 -7.82
CA TYR A 38 -2.83 0.27 -8.49
C TYR A 38 -3.96 1.12 -9.11
N ALA A 39 -4.51 2.07 -8.36
CA ALA A 39 -5.50 3.03 -8.87
C ALA A 39 -4.96 3.85 -10.06
N CYS A 40 -3.72 4.34 -9.98
CA CYS A 40 -3.07 5.06 -11.07
C CYS A 40 -2.89 4.19 -12.32
N ALA A 41 -2.51 2.92 -12.16
CA ALA A 41 -2.39 1.99 -13.28
C ALA A 41 -3.74 1.75 -13.99
N ILE A 42 -4.83 1.62 -13.22
CA ILE A 42 -6.19 1.52 -13.75
C ILE A 42 -6.55 2.80 -14.52
N LYS A 43 -6.31 3.97 -13.93
CA LYS A 43 -6.57 5.27 -14.58
C LYS A 43 -5.80 5.42 -15.90
N ALA A 44 -4.58 4.92 -15.98
CA ALA A 44 -3.78 4.95 -17.20
C ALA A 44 -4.20 3.92 -18.26
N ALA A 45 -5.18 3.05 -17.98
CA ALA A 45 -5.62 1.97 -18.85
C ALA A 45 -4.48 1.03 -19.31
N ARG A 46 -3.44 0.87 -18.47
CA ARG A 46 -2.26 0.05 -18.77
C ARG A 46 -2.31 -1.29 -18.05
N VAL A 47 -2.79 -2.30 -18.77
CA VAL A 47 -3.01 -3.67 -18.24
C VAL A 47 -1.75 -4.28 -17.63
N ASP A 48 -0.60 -4.03 -18.25
CA ASP A 48 0.70 -4.49 -17.75
C ASP A 48 1.07 -3.87 -16.39
N LEU A 49 0.87 -2.55 -16.24
CA LEU A 49 1.10 -1.86 -14.98
C LEU A 49 0.09 -2.23 -13.90
N VAL A 50 -1.14 -2.59 -14.29
CA VAL A 50 -2.19 -3.04 -13.36
C VAL A 50 -1.80 -4.37 -12.72
N ALA A 51 -1.31 -5.33 -13.51
CA ALA A 51 -0.86 -6.63 -13.00
C ALA A 51 0.33 -6.47 -12.03
N ASP A 52 1.32 -5.66 -12.39
CA ASP A 52 2.48 -5.39 -11.54
C ASP A 52 2.12 -4.66 -10.24
N ALA A 53 1.22 -3.67 -10.32
CA ALA A 53 0.73 -2.97 -9.14
C ALA A 53 -0.09 -3.88 -8.22
N ARG A 54 -0.91 -4.77 -8.79
CA ARG A 54 -1.67 -5.79 -8.05
C ARG A 54 -0.74 -6.73 -7.28
N ASN A 55 0.28 -7.27 -7.94
CA ASN A 55 1.27 -8.13 -7.29
C ASN A 55 1.99 -7.42 -6.13
N ARG A 56 2.37 -6.16 -6.32
CA ARG A 56 2.97 -5.36 -5.23
C ARG A 56 2.01 -5.14 -4.07
N ALA A 57 0.74 -4.89 -4.33
CA ALA A 57 -0.25 -4.72 -3.28
C ALA A 57 -0.43 -5.98 -2.41
N TYR A 58 -0.39 -7.17 -3.01
CA TYR A 58 -0.39 -8.42 -2.23
C TYR A 58 0.85 -8.56 -1.34
N VAL A 59 2.02 -8.18 -1.83
CA VAL A 59 3.27 -8.19 -1.02
C VAL A 59 3.14 -7.29 0.22
N PHE A 60 2.38 -6.19 0.11
CA PHE A 60 2.08 -5.30 1.24
C PHE A 60 0.82 -5.70 2.02
N GLY A 61 0.21 -6.85 1.71
CA GLY A 61 -0.87 -7.47 2.47
C GLY A 61 -2.27 -6.94 2.17
N LEU A 62 -2.48 -6.28 1.01
CA LEU A 62 -3.84 -5.97 0.57
C LEU A 62 -4.55 -7.22 0.08
N SER A 63 -5.82 -7.38 0.43
CA SER A 63 -6.66 -8.47 -0.05
C SER A 63 -7.25 -8.18 -1.44
N ASP A 64 -7.80 -9.22 -2.07
CA ASP A 64 -8.59 -9.07 -3.29
C ASP A 64 -9.80 -8.14 -3.12
N GLU A 65 -10.48 -8.23 -1.98
CA GLU A 65 -11.63 -7.38 -1.66
C GLU A 65 -11.23 -5.91 -1.57
N GLU A 66 -10.12 -5.62 -0.89
CA GLU A 66 -9.58 -4.26 -0.80
C GLU A 66 -9.19 -3.71 -2.18
N LEU A 67 -8.58 -4.54 -3.02
CA LEU A 67 -8.19 -4.16 -4.38
C LEU A 67 -9.40 -3.93 -5.29
N GLU A 68 -10.44 -4.75 -5.20
CA GLU A 68 -11.66 -4.52 -5.97
C GLU A 68 -12.37 -3.25 -5.51
N ALA A 69 -12.41 -2.97 -4.20
CA ALA A 69 -12.94 -1.71 -3.69
C ALA A 69 -12.17 -0.50 -4.24
N VAL A 70 -10.83 -0.56 -4.27
CA VAL A 70 -9.98 0.47 -4.89
C VAL A 70 -10.29 0.61 -6.38
N ALA A 71 -10.42 -0.49 -7.11
CA ALA A 71 -10.74 -0.48 -8.53
C ALA A 71 -12.12 0.14 -8.80
N GLN A 72 -13.14 -0.24 -8.04
CA GLN A 72 -14.49 0.32 -8.13
C GLN A 72 -14.49 1.83 -7.89
N ARG A 73 -13.83 2.29 -6.81
CA ARG A 73 -13.69 3.72 -6.51
C ARG A 73 -12.96 4.47 -7.61
N THR A 74 -11.89 3.88 -8.15
CA THR A 74 -11.13 4.48 -9.24
C THR A 74 -11.99 4.65 -10.49
N ARG A 75 -12.76 3.63 -10.88
CA ARG A 75 -13.68 3.69 -12.03
C ARG A 75 -14.80 4.72 -11.81
N GLN A 76 -15.35 4.82 -10.59
CA GLN A 76 -16.32 5.86 -10.23
C GLN A 76 -15.74 7.27 -10.41
N ILE A 77 -14.52 7.51 -9.92
CA ILE A 77 -13.83 8.79 -10.04
C ILE A 77 -13.60 9.13 -11.52
N ILE A 78 -13.07 8.20 -12.31
CA ILE A 78 -12.82 8.41 -13.74
C ILE A 78 -14.13 8.70 -14.49
N GLY A 79 -15.19 7.94 -14.21
CA GLY A 79 -16.51 8.12 -14.84
C GLY A 79 -17.20 9.42 -14.43
N SER A 80 -16.96 9.91 -13.21
CA SER A 80 -17.47 11.21 -12.73
C SER A 80 -16.73 12.43 -13.27
N VAL A 81 -15.54 12.22 -13.84
CA VAL A 81 -14.66 13.26 -14.41
C VAL A 81 -14.79 13.32 -15.95
N ALA A 82 -15.75 12.59 -16.54
CA ALA A 82 -16.09 12.75 -17.95
C ALA A 82 -16.72 14.15 -18.18
N PRO A 83 -16.28 14.90 -19.22
CA PRO A 83 -16.83 16.22 -19.54
C PRO A 83 -18.29 16.18 -19.99
#